data_AF-A0A0E3NM38-F1
#
_entry.id   AF-A0A0E3NM38-F1
#
_cell.length_a   1.000
_cell.length_b   1.000
_cell.length_c   1.000
_cell.angle_alpha   90.00
_cell.angle_beta   90.00
_cell.angle_gamma   90.00
#
_symmetry.space_group_name_H-M   'P 1'
#
loop_
_entity.id
_entity.type
_entity.pdbx_description
1 polymer ?
#
loop_
_entity_poly.entity_id
_entity_poly.type
_entity_poly.pdbx_seq_one_letter_code
_entity_poly.pdbx_strand_id
1 'polypeptide(L)'
;MRKEIGKALDADYFFSPRAHEMQCKKGEMGEGIIQRWLDDRNISYCTEAEIRAHGDGKTPDFVLSDPICIEDHMVRWIESKALFGDELEHKHYAKKQFGEYANIFGEGMVVYWYGYLEDLPSEGEGYLVKDHSFFEEYKEQTDELFNYLVYW
;
A
#
# COMPACT_ATOMS: atom_id res chain seq x y z
N MET A 1 -21.60 5.29 -4.34
CA MET A 1 -20.56 5.86 -5.23
C MET A 1 -19.26 5.06 -5.23
N ARG A 2 -18.79 4.48 -4.10
CA ARG A 2 -17.50 3.74 -4.08
C ARG A 2 -17.48 2.40 -4.85
N LYS A 3 -18.64 1.77 -5.07
CA LYS A 3 -18.76 0.53 -5.89
C LYS A 3 -18.61 0.73 -7.40
N GLU A 4 -18.77 1.95 -7.91
CA GLU A 4 -18.70 2.22 -9.36
C GLU A 4 -17.25 2.31 -9.86
N ILE A 5 -16.32 2.73 -9.00
CA ILE A 5 -14.89 2.89 -9.33
C ILE A 5 -14.20 1.53 -9.51
N GLY A 6 -14.55 0.53 -8.68
CA GLY A 6 -13.97 -0.81 -8.75
C GLY A 6 -14.18 -1.51 -10.10
N LYS A 7 -15.32 -1.27 -10.78
CA LYS A 7 -15.60 -1.89 -12.08
C LYS A 7 -14.81 -1.28 -13.25
N ALA A 8 -14.41 -0.01 -13.15
CA ALA A 8 -13.68 0.66 -14.22
C ALA A 8 -12.19 0.30 -14.22
N LEU A 9 -11.61 0.01 -13.05
CA LEU A 9 -10.21 -0.41 -12.91
C LEU A 9 -10.00 -1.88 -13.32
N ASP A 10 -11.02 -2.72 -13.18
CA ASP A 10 -10.98 -4.16 -13.51
C ASP A 10 -10.91 -4.43 -15.04
N ALA A 11 -11.37 -3.47 -15.85
CA ALA A 11 -11.54 -3.66 -17.30
C ALA A 11 -10.23 -3.63 -18.11
N ASP A 12 -9.11 -3.21 -17.52
CA ASP A 12 -7.79 -3.11 -18.19
C ASP A 12 -6.80 -4.22 -17.73
N TYR A 13 -7.30 -5.29 -17.13
CA TYR A 13 -6.48 -6.26 -16.40
C TYR A 13 -5.71 -7.30 -17.25
N PHE A 14 -5.72 -7.30 -18.59
CA PHE A 14 -5.21 -8.47 -19.34
C PHE A 14 -4.02 -8.21 -20.30
N PHE A 15 -2.81 -8.53 -19.79
CA PHE A 15 -1.63 -9.12 -20.46
C PHE A 15 -1.01 -8.38 -21.67
N SER A 16 -0.48 -7.18 -21.43
CA SER A 16 0.56 -6.59 -22.29
C SER A 16 1.80 -6.26 -21.45
N PRO A 17 3.04 -6.42 -21.96
CA PRO A 17 4.24 -5.93 -21.29
C PRO A 17 4.11 -4.48 -20.82
N ARG A 18 3.37 -3.65 -21.57
CA ARG A 18 3.06 -2.26 -21.21
C ARG A 18 2.18 -2.15 -19.97
N ALA A 19 1.16 -3.01 -19.81
CA ALA A 19 0.30 -3.01 -18.63
C ALA A 19 1.08 -3.40 -17.36
N HIS A 20 2.02 -4.34 -17.48
CA HIS A 20 2.90 -4.71 -16.38
C HIS A 20 3.84 -3.57 -15.98
N GLU A 21 4.51 -2.96 -16.96
CA GLU A 21 5.38 -1.79 -16.72
C GLU A 21 4.62 -0.64 -16.06
N MET A 22 3.39 -0.39 -16.50
CA MET A 22 2.52 0.62 -15.88
C MET A 22 2.18 0.29 -14.44
N GLN A 23 1.86 -0.96 -14.13
CA GLN A 23 1.55 -1.37 -12.76
C GLN A 23 2.78 -1.25 -11.85
N CYS A 24 3.96 -1.62 -12.34
CA CYS A 24 5.23 -1.39 -11.63
C CYS A 24 5.44 0.10 -11.35
N LYS A 25 5.26 0.96 -12.36
CA LYS A 25 5.43 2.41 -12.20
C LYS A 25 4.48 3.01 -11.17
N LYS A 26 3.22 2.59 -11.18
CA LYS A 26 2.23 3.01 -10.17
C LYS A 26 2.60 2.55 -8.76
N GLY A 27 3.15 1.33 -8.63
CA GLY A 27 3.73 0.83 -7.38
C GLY A 27 4.82 1.75 -6.85
N GLU A 28 5.83 2.03 -7.69
CA GLU A 28 6.94 2.94 -7.36
C GLU A 28 6.47 4.34 -6.97
N MET A 29 5.48 4.89 -7.69
CA MET A 29 4.92 6.21 -7.38
C MET A 29 4.21 6.22 -6.02
N GLY A 30 3.43 5.19 -5.70
CA GLY A 30 2.78 5.04 -4.40
C GLY A 30 3.79 4.92 -3.26
N GLU A 31 4.79 4.04 -3.42
CA GLU A 31 5.90 3.90 -2.47
C GLU A 31 6.65 5.22 -2.26
N GLY A 32 6.89 5.97 -3.34
CA GLY A 32 7.53 7.29 -3.26
C GLY A 32 6.71 8.37 -2.53
N ILE A 33 5.39 8.22 -2.42
CA ILE A 33 4.56 9.10 -1.56
C ILE A 33 4.77 8.72 -0.09
N ILE A 34 4.77 7.43 0.24
CA ILE A 34 5.04 6.95 1.61
C ILE A 34 6.44 7.34 2.06
N GLN A 35 7.46 7.19 1.21
CA GLN A 35 8.84 7.61 1.50
C GLN A 35 8.90 9.09 1.90
N ARG A 36 8.32 9.97 1.07
CA ARG A 36 8.25 11.40 1.36
C ARG A 36 7.52 11.68 2.67
N TRP A 37 6.41 10.99 2.92
CA TRP A 37 5.65 11.14 4.16
C TRP A 37 6.48 10.76 5.40
N LEU A 38 7.27 9.69 5.33
CA LEU A 38 8.18 9.24 6.38
C LEU A 38 9.34 10.22 6.58
N ASP A 39 9.99 10.63 5.50
CA ASP A 39 11.14 11.54 5.50
C ASP A 39 10.78 12.91 6.08
N ASP A 40 9.66 13.50 5.65
CA ASP A 40 9.20 14.80 6.13
C ASP A 40 8.91 14.81 7.64
N ARG A 41 8.65 13.63 8.21
CA ARG A 41 8.38 13.41 9.64
C ARG A 41 9.61 12.91 10.41
N ASN A 42 10.76 12.79 9.74
CA ASN A 42 11.99 12.18 10.28
C ASN A 42 11.76 10.78 10.88
N ILE A 43 10.86 10.00 10.29
CA ILE A 43 10.62 8.61 10.69
C ILE A 43 11.65 7.74 10.00
N SER A 44 12.46 7.02 10.77
CA SER A 44 13.46 6.09 10.21
C SER A 44 12.81 4.79 9.77
N TYR A 45 13.17 4.29 8.60
CA TYR A 45 12.62 3.08 8.00
C TYR A 45 13.67 2.31 7.18
N CYS A 46 13.40 1.04 6.93
CA CYS A 46 14.08 0.19 5.97
C CYS A 46 13.12 -0.13 4.83
N THR A 47 13.59 0.01 3.60
CA THR A 47 12.89 -0.39 2.37
C THR A 47 12.95 -1.90 2.15
N GLU A 48 12.05 -2.42 1.32
CA GLU A 48 12.06 -3.82 0.91
C GLU A 48 13.44 -4.28 0.41
N ALA A 49 14.10 -3.47 -0.43
CA ALA A 49 15.41 -3.77 -0.98
C ALA A 49 16.48 -3.92 0.12
N GLU A 50 16.43 -3.09 1.15
CA GLU A 50 17.35 -3.16 2.28
C GLU A 50 17.08 -4.39 3.16
N ILE A 51 15.81 -4.73 3.40
CA ILE A 51 15.43 -5.89 4.20
C ILE A 51 15.84 -7.19 3.48
N ARG A 52 15.59 -7.27 2.17
CA ARG A 52 16.00 -8.41 1.33
C ARG A 52 17.53 -8.57 1.25
N ALA A 53 18.30 -7.50 1.40
CA ALA A 53 19.76 -7.61 1.47
C ALA A 53 20.23 -8.37 2.73
N HIS A 54 19.39 -8.47 3.78
CA HIS A 54 19.71 -9.11 5.05
C HIS A 54 19.07 -10.51 5.23
N GLY A 55 18.25 -10.97 4.29
CA GLY A 55 17.67 -12.31 4.34
C GLY A 55 16.73 -12.63 3.16
N ASP A 56 16.46 -13.92 2.97
CA ASP A 56 15.54 -14.41 1.94
C ASP A 56 14.14 -14.56 2.53
N GLY A 57 13.19 -13.74 2.10
CA GLY A 57 11.81 -13.80 2.59
C GLY A 57 10.88 -12.80 1.90
N LYS A 58 9.57 -12.95 2.16
CA LYS A 58 8.61 -11.89 1.86
C LYS A 58 8.75 -10.81 2.90
N THR A 59 8.79 -9.57 2.43
CA THR A 59 9.06 -8.40 3.25
C THR A 59 8.03 -7.34 2.88
N PRO A 60 7.52 -6.58 3.85
CA PRO A 60 6.70 -5.43 3.53
C PRO A 60 7.54 -4.37 2.81
N ASP A 61 6.88 -3.44 2.11
CA ASP A 61 7.55 -2.37 1.36
C ASP A 61 8.41 -1.48 2.27
N PHE A 62 7.92 -1.24 3.49
CA PHE A 62 8.61 -0.47 4.53
C PHE A 62 8.52 -1.14 5.89
N VAL A 63 9.63 -1.18 6.62
CA VAL A 63 9.67 -1.50 8.06
C VAL A 63 10.22 -0.30 8.82
N LEU A 64 9.48 0.20 9.79
CA LEU A 64 9.87 1.34 10.60
C LEU A 64 10.85 0.91 11.70
N SER A 65 11.89 1.71 11.91
CA SER A 65 12.85 1.48 13.01
C SER A 65 12.17 1.64 14.37
N ASP A 66 11.31 2.66 14.49
CA ASP A 66 10.49 2.92 15.66
C ASP A 66 9.01 2.90 15.27
N PRO A 67 8.14 2.24 16.05
CA PRO A 67 6.72 2.19 15.76
C PRO A 67 6.08 3.58 15.89
N ILE A 68 5.12 3.86 15.03
CA ILE A 68 4.32 5.08 15.08
C ILE A 68 2.88 4.75 15.46
N CYS A 69 2.29 5.58 16.32
CA CYS A 69 0.89 5.43 16.71
C CYS A 69 0.02 6.13 15.65
N ILE A 70 -0.76 5.35 14.91
CA ILE A 70 -1.77 5.86 13.99
C ILE A 70 -3.11 5.34 14.49
N GLU A 71 -3.98 6.27 14.89
CA GLU A 71 -5.23 5.95 15.60
C GLU A 71 -4.92 5.15 16.87
N ASP A 72 -5.30 3.87 16.92
CA ASP A 72 -5.06 2.98 18.05
C ASP A 72 -4.08 1.83 17.74
N HIS A 73 -3.35 1.93 16.62
CA HIS A 73 -2.39 0.91 16.19
C HIS A 73 -0.94 1.40 16.24
N MET A 74 -0.05 0.51 16.69
CA MET A 74 1.40 0.72 16.75
C MET A 74 2.05 0.21 15.46
N VAL A 75 1.91 1.00 14.40
CA VAL A 75 2.37 0.66 13.06
C VAL A 75 3.90 0.54 13.02
N ARG A 76 4.39 -0.64 12.62
CA ARG A 76 5.81 -1.00 12.45
C ARG A 76 6.18 -1.33 11.02
N TRP A 77 5.21 -1.58 10.16
CA TRP A 77 5.43 -1.81 8.74
C TRP A 77 4.32 -1.19 7.91
N ILE A 78 4.65 -0.83 6.68
CA ILE A 78 3.70 -0.25 5.72
C ILE A 78 3.81 -1.03 4.41
N GLU A 79 2.67 -1.42 3.86
CA GLU A 79 2.54 -2.03 2.54
C GLU A 79 1.76 -1.11 1.59
N SER A 80 2.32 -0.82 0.43
CA SER A 80 1.78 0.01 -0.65
C SER A 80 1.12 -0.87 -1.71
N LYS A 81 -0.18 -0.68 -1.95
CA LYS A 81 -0.93 -1.38 -2.99
C LYS A 81 -1.52 -0.38 -3.97
N ALA A 82 -0.92 -0.28 -5.16
CA ALA A 82 -1.41 0.53 -6.27
C ALA A 82 -2.61 -0.11 -7.00
N LEU A 83 -3.63 -0.50 -6.23
CA LEU A 83 -4.87 -1.12 -6.71
C LEU A 83 -6.04 -0.77 -5.76
N PHE A 84 -7.26 -1.14 -6.16
CA PHE A 84 -8.44 -1.01 -5.31
C PHE A 84 -8.58 -2.22 -4.37
N GLY A 85 -8.73 -1.97 -3.07
CA GLY A 85 -8.92 -3.03 -2.08
C GLY A 85 -10.34 -3.59 -2.10
N ASP A 86 -10.61 -4.58 -2.95
CA ASP A 86 -11.83 -5.39 -2.88
C ASP A 86 -11.67 -6.60 -1.95
N GLU A 87 -12.78 -7.29 -1.66
CA GLU A 87 -12.80 -8.42 -0.73
C GLU A 87 -11.91 -9.60 -1.18
N LEU A 88 -11.85 -9.88 -2.49
CA LEU A 88 -11.11 -11.02 -3.03
C LEU A 88 -9.61 -10.76 -2.96
N GLU A 89 -9.17 -9.61 -3.49
CA GLU A 89 -7.78 -9.19 -3.47
C GLU A 89 -7.28 -9.01 -2.04
N HIS A 90 -8.07 -8.36 -1.19
CA HIS A 90 -7.70 -8.17 0.21
C HIS A 90 -7.52 -9.51 0.94
N LYS A 91 -8.48 -10.44 0.83
CA LYS A 91 -8.35 -11.78 1.41
C LYS A 91 -7.15 -12.55 0.88
N HIS A 92 -6.81 -12.37 -0.40
CA HIS A 92 -5.64 -12.97 -1.01
C HIS A 92 -4.34 -12.49 -0.35
N TYR A 93 -4.17 -11.17 -0.22
CA TYR A 93 -2.98 -10.58 0.38
C TYR A 93 -2.92 -10.79 1.89
N ALA A 94 -4.04 -10.64 2.60
CA ALA A 94 -4.12 -10.88 4.04
C ALA A 94 -3.60 -12.27 4.41
N LYS A 95 -4.03 -13.29 3.66
CA LYS A 95 -3.61 -14.68 3.87
C LYS A 95 -2.16 -14.95 3.47
N LYS A 96 -1.63 -14.26 2.46
CA LYS A 96 -0.31 -14.56 1.87
C LYS A 96 0.83 -13.67 2.35
N GLN A 97 0.51 -12.51 2.92
CA GLN A 97 1.46 -11.45 3.24
C GLN A 97 1.14 -10.85 4.61
N PHE A 98 -0.01 -10.19 4.78
CA PHE A 98 -0.22 -9.30 5.92
C PHE A 98 -0.19 -10.02 7.27
N GLY A 99 -0.80 -11.22 7.37
CA GLY A 99 -0.73 -12.00 8.60
C GLY A 99 0.69 -12.46 8.95
N GLU A 100 1.52 -12.75 7.96
CA GLU A 100 2.94 -13.10 8.18
C GLU A 100 3.71 -11.87 8.68
N TYR A 101 3.47 -10.71 8.08
CA TYR A 101 4.09 -9.46 8.48
C TYR A 101 3.67 -9.05 9.90
N ALA A 102 2.38 -9.19 10.23
CA ALA A 102 1.86 -8.93 11.56
C ALA A 102 2.54 -9.80 12.63
N ASN A 103 2.79 -11.08 12.33
CA ASN A 103 3.46 -12.00 13.23
C ASN A 103 4.96 -11.71 13.42
N ILE A 104 5.64 -11.25 12.36
CA ILE A 104 7.10 -11.03 12.38
C ILE A 104 7.45 -9.63 12.91
N PHE A 105 6.75 -8.62 12.41
CA PHE A 105 7.07 -7.21 12.63
C PHE A 105 6.11 -6.52 13.60
N GLY A 106 5.02 -7.16 14.02
CA GLY A 106 3.97 -6.54 14.83
C GLY A 106 2.95 -5.80 13.97
N GLU A 107 2.21 -4.85 14.56
CA GLU A 107 1.13 -4.19 13.83
C GLU A 107 1.63 -3.37 12.63
N GLY A 108 0.81 -3.25 11.59
CA GLY A 108 1.19 -2.51 10.38
C GLY A 108 0.07 -1.71 9.74
N MET A 109 0.33 -1.23 8.54
CA MET A 109 -0.62 -0.46 7.74
C MET A 109 -0.54 -0.89 6.28
N VAL A 110 -1.70 -1.11 5.67
CA VAL A 110 -1.85 -1.37 4.24
C VAL A 110 -2.50 -0.16 3.60
N VAL A 111 -1.89 0.37 2.55
CA VAL A 111 -2.37 1.54 1.80
C VAL A 111 -2.89 1.09 0.44
N TYR A 112 -4.20 1.18 0.22
CA TYR A 112 -4.81 1.00 -1.10
C TYR A 112 -5.00 2.35 -1.79
N TRP A 113 -4.15 2.64 -2.78
CA TRP A 113 -4.10 3.96 -3.41
C TRP A 113 -5.40 4.35 -4.12
N TYR A 114 -6.12 3.39 -4.69
CA TYR A 114 -7.38 3.65 -5.40
C TYR A 114 -8.63 3.53 -4.50
N GLY A 115 -8.45 3.40 -3.19
CA GLY A 115 -9.51 3.18 -2.22
C GLY A 115 -9.78 1.70 -1.94
N TYR A 116 -10.71 1.44 -1.03
CA TYR A 116 -11.08 0.09 -0.61
C TYR A 116 -12.57 -0.01 -0.21
N LEU A 117 -13.08 -1.23 -0.06
CA LEU A 117 -14.40 -1.48 0.50
C LEU A 117 -14.38 -1.24 2.02
N GLU A 118 -15.30 -0.43 2.54
CA GLU A 118 -15.33 -0.11 3.99
C GLU A 118 -15.52 -1.36 4.87
N ASP A 119 -16.15 -2.40 4.33
CA ASP A 119 -16.44 -3.67 5.02
C ASP A 119 -15.27 -4.68 4.93
N LEU A 120 -14.05 -4.24 4.58
CA LEU A 120 -12.91 -5.14 4.54
C LEU A 120 -12.55 -5.64 5.95
N PRO A 121 -12.34 -6.96 6.12
CA PRO A 121 -11.95 -7.51 7.41
C PRO A 121 -10.52 -7.07 7.75
N SER A 122 -10.39 -6.11 8.66
CA SER A 122 -9.10 -5.62 9.17
C SER A 122 -9.04 -5.53 10.70
N GLU A 123 -10.18 -5.47 11.37
CA GLU A 123 -10.25 -5.48 12.84
C GLU A 123 -9.68 -6.78 13.42
N GLY A 124 -8.67 -6.64 14.30
CA GLY A 124 -8.04 -7.77 14.99
C GLY A 124 -7.00 -8.54 14.17
N GLU A 125 -6.75 -8.15 12.92
CA GLU A 125 -5.78 -8.81 12.02
C GLU A 125 -4.35 -8.25 12.17
N GLY A 126 -4.14 -7.27 13.05
CA GLY A 126 -2.83 -6.67 13.31
C GLY A 126 -2.37 -5.69 12.23
N TYR A 127 -3.29 -5.11 11.45
CA TYR A 127 -2.95 -4.00 10.55
C TYR A 127 -4.15 -3.08 10.31
N LEU A 128 -3.84 -1.81 10.03
CA LEU A 128 -4.78 -0.81 9.56
C LEU A 128 -4.90 -0.85 8.04
N VAL A 129 -6.06 -0.46 7.52
CA VAL A 129 -6.24 -0.18 6.10
C VAL A 129 -6.48 1.31 5.91
N LYS A 130 -5.70 1.94 5.04
CA LYS A 130 -5.83 3.34 4.63
C LYS A 130 -5.87 3.45 3.12
N ASP A 131 -6.23 4.62 2.63
CA ASP A 131 -6.14 4.99 1.22
C ASP A 131 -5.40 6.31 1.05
N HIS A 132 -5.39 6.82 -0.17
CA HIS A 132 -4.74 8.07 -0.53
C HIS A 132 -5.19 9.28 0.31
N SER A 133 -6.40 9.27 0.91
CA SER A 133 -6.91 10.39 1.70
C SER A 133 -6.10 10.60 2.99
N PHE A 134 -5.43 9.55 3.48
CA PHE A 134 -4.49 9.67 4.59
C PHE A 134 -3.28 10.55 4.25
N PHE A 135 -2.94 10.67 2.97
CA PHE A 135 -1.80 11.44 2.45
C PHE A 135 -2.25 12.76 1.80
N GLU A 136 -3.30 13.41 2.33
CA GLU A 136 -3.88 14.63 1.74
C GLU A 136 -2.89 15.78 1.53
N GLU A 137 -1.82 15.84 2.33
CA GLU A 137 -0.73 16.81 2.18
C GLU A 137 0.08 16.63 0.89
N TYR A 138 0.04 15.43 0.29
CA TYR A 138 0.76 15.04 -0.92
C TYR A 138 -0.18 14.96 -2.13
N LYS A 139 -1.19 15.86 -2.15
CA LYS A 139 -2.25 15.82 -3.16
C LYS A 139 -1.71 15.86 -4.59
N GLU A 140 -0.70 16.67 -4.86
CA GLU A 140 -0.09 16.78 -6.19
C GLU A 140 0.48 15.43 -6.65
N GLN A 141 1.16 14.72 -5.76
CA GLN A 141 1.75 13.41 -6.02
C GLN A 141 0.68 12.33 -6.16
N THR A 142 -0.38 12.37 -5.34
CA THR A 142 -1.52 11.45 -5.49
C THR A 142 -2.30 11.71 -6.78
N ASP A 143 -2.45 12.97 -7.18
CA ASP A 143 -3.08 13.36 -8.45
C ASP A 143 -2.21 12.89 -9.63
N GLU A 144 -0.88 12.98 -9.54
CA GLU A 144 0.04 12.42 -10.54
C GLU A 144 -0.11 10.90 -10.66
N LEU A 145 -0.17 10.19 -9.53
CA LEU A 145 -0.40 8.74 -9.48
C LEU A 145 -1.71 8.35 -10.20
N PHE A 146 -2.80 9.09 -9.96
CA PHE A 146 -4.09 8.81 -10.58
C PHE A 146 -4.16 9.20 -12.06
N ASN A 147 -3.51 10.30 -12.43
CA ASN A 147 -3.50 10.80 -13.79
C ASN A 147 -2.45 10.14 -14.69
N TYR A 148 -1.60 9.25 -14.16
CA TYR A 148 -0.64 8.50 -14.98
C TYR A 148 -1.31 7.73 -16.14
N LEU A 149 -2.62 7.46 -16.05
CA LEU A 149 -3.43 6.87 -17.13
C LEU A 149 -3.89 7.85 -18.22
N VAL A 150 -3.96 9.15 -17.94
CA VAL A 150 -4.60 10.14 -18.83
C VAL A 150 -3.62 10.71 -19.86
N TYR A 151 -2.31 10.58 -19.60
CA TYR A 151 -1.27 11.23 -20.39
C TYR A 151 -0.48 10.31 -21.35
N TRP A 152 -0.90 9.05 -21.58
CA TRP A 152 -0.17 8.06 -22.40
C TRP A 152 -1.03 7.14 -23.26
#